data_AF-A0A7C3JGH2-F1
#
_entry.id   AF-A0A7C3JGH2-F1
#
_cell.length_a   1.000
_cell.length_b   1.000
_cell.length_c   1.000
_cell.angle_alpha   90.00
_cell.angle_beta   90.00
_cell.angle_gamma   90.00
#
_symmetry.space_group_name_H-M   'P 1'
#
loop_
_entity.id
_entity.type
_entity.pdbx_description
1 polymer ?
#
loop_
_entity_poly.entity_id
_entity_poly.type
_entity_poly.pdbx_seq_one_letter_code
_entity_poly.pdbx_strand_id
1 'polypeptide(L)'
;MKCLQASGSDDNYPKFQAENTEVLGIASSTRFAQQAFAEFAKIRYPLLNGGTDVTAVHKVMRAYGVFDEARLVAKRSYVIVYKAGIIRYYDVRPTNTEKDLLTTEQLLNAVKKINQGT
;
A
#
# COMPACT_ATOMS: atom_id res chain seq x y z
N MET A 1 21.42 5.58 -4.26
CA MET A 1 20.21 5.68 -3.43
C MET A 1 19.80 4.28 -3.03
N LYS A 2 19.57 4.00 -1.73
CA LYS A 2 18.97 2.75 -1.27
C LYS A 2 17.61 2.63 -1.96
N CYS A 3 17.37 1.54 -2.69
CA CYS A 3 16.12 1.31 -3.43
C CYS A 3 14.95 1.48 -2.45
N LEU A 4 13.97 2.32 -2.80
CA LEU A 4 12.85 2.63 -1.93
C LEU A 4 12.11 1.32 -1.61
N GLN A 5 12.12 0.90 -0.35
CA GLN A 5 11.60 -0.40 0.05
C GLN A 5 10.07 -0.38 0.17
N ALA A 6 9.41 -0.22 -0.96
CA ALA A 6 8.00 -0.54 -1.14
C ALA A 6 7.93 -1.83 -1.96
N SER A 7 7.15 -2.81 -1.50
CA SER A 7 6.95 -4.09 -2.21
C SER A 7 6.33 -3.90 -3.60
N GLY A 8 5.66 -2.76 -3.82
CA GLY A 8 5.17 -2.26 -5.11
C GLY A 8 6.04 -1.17 -5.73
N SER A 9 7.33 -1.05 -5.37
CA SER A 9 8.26 -0.06 -5.94
C SER A 9 8.18 -0.01 -7.47
N ASP A 10 8.66 1.09 -8.06
CA ASP A 10 8.44 1.34 -9.49
C ASP A 10 8.86 0.18 -10.38
N ASP A 11 10.00 -0.45 -10.13
CA ASP A 11 10.46 -1.59 -10.93
C ASP A 11 9.54 -2.82 -10.84
N ASN A 12 8.75 -2.91 -9.76
CA ASN A 12 7.83 -4.01 -9.51
C ASN A 12 6.40 -3.72 -9.92
N TYR A 13 6.01 -2.46 -10.07
CA TYR A 13 4.64 -2.08 -10.44
C TYR A 13 4.14 -2.74 -11.74
N PRO A 14 4.92 -2.81 -12.85
CA PRO A 14 4.50 -3.51 -14.06
C PRO A 14 4.19 -5.01 -13.85
N LYS A 15 4.81 -5.65 -12.84
CA LYS A 15 4.56 -7.06 -12.53
C LYS A 15 3.16 -7.26 -11.95
N PHE A 16 2.66 -6.31 -11.16
CA PHE A 16 1.28 -6.34 -10.67
C PHE A 16 0.28 -6.06 -11.79
N GLN A 17 0.59 -5.11 -12.68
CA GLN A 17 -0.25 -4.81 -13.84
C GLN A 17 -0.38 -6.00 -14.78
N ALA A 18 0.70 -6.77 -14.99
CA ALA A 18 0.68 -8.00 -15.77
C ALA A 18 -0.28 -9.06 -15.19
N GLU A 19 -0.50 -9.02 -13.87
CA GLU A 19 -1.48 -9.86 -13.17
C GLU A 19 -2.85 -9.17 -13.03
N ASN A 20 -3.18 -8.22 -13.91
CA ASN A 20 -4.44 -7.47 -13.90
C ASN A 20 -4.79 -6.88 -12.52
N THR A 21 -3.78 -6.29 -11.88
CA THR A 21 -3.85 -5.78 -10.51
C THR A 21 -3.23 -4.38 -10.44
N GLU A 22 -3.97 -3.45 -9.84
CA GLU A 22 -3.51 -2.09 -9.55
C GLU A 22 -2.90 -2.01 -8.13
N VAL A 23 -1.92 -1.13 -7.94
CA VAL A 23 -1.27 -0.87 -6.66
C VAL A 23 -1.68 0.53 -6.18
N LEU A 24 -2.22 0.61 -4.96
CA LEU A 24 -2.54 1.89 -4.32
C LEU A 24 -1.74 2.02 -3.02
N GLY A 25 -0.85 3.01 -2.95
CA GLY A 25 -0.16 3.36 -1.70
C GLY A 25 -1.01 4.30 -0.85
N ILE A 26 -1.06 4.06 0.46
CA ILE A 26 -1.81 4.92 1.40
C ILE A 26 -0.88 5.28 2.56
N ALA A 27 -0.78 6.58 2.86
CA ALA A 27 0.05 7.10 3.95
C ALA A 27 -0.65 8.22 4.73
N SER A 28 -0.26 8.39 6.00
CA SER A 28 -0.78 9.41 6.90
C SER A 28 -0.08 10.74 6.59
N SER A 29 -0.40 11.33 5.45
CA SER A 29 0.28 12.51 4.92
C SER A 29 -0.68 13.35 4.07
N THR A 30 -0.46 14.67 4.05
CA THR A 30 -1.19 15.59 3.18
C THR A 30 -0.82 15.36 1.72
N ARG A 31 -1.66 15.84 0.79
CA ARG A 31 -1.38 15.77 -0.65
C ARG A 31 -0.04 16.37 -1.03
N PHE A 32 0.35 17.50 -0.44
CA PHE A 32 1.60 18.18 -0.76
C PHE A 32 2.82 17.33 -0.40
N ALA A 33 2.83 16.75 0.79
CA ALA A 33 3.91 15.86 1.24
C ALA A 33 3.98 14.59 0.39
N GLN A 34 2.82 14.00 0.07
CA GLN A 34 2.76 12.79 -0.75
C GLN A 34 3.22 13.05 -2.19
N GLN A 35 2.85 14.18 -2.79
CA GLN A 35 3.26 14.57 -4.12
C GLN A 35 4.78 14.78 -4.19
N ALA A 36 5.34 15.57 -3.25
CA ALA A 36 6.78 15.78 -3.18
C ALA A 36 7.55 14.46 -3.00
N PHE A 37 7.02 13.55 -2.18
CA PHE A 37 7.60 12.23 -2.01
C PHE A 37 7.52 11.37 -3.27
N ALA A 38 6.38 11.38 -3.97
CA ALA A 38 6.20 10.64 -5.22
C ALA A 38 7.18 11.10 -6.29
N GLU A 39 7.36 12.42 -6.45
CA GLU A 39 8.30 13.01 -7.40
C GLU A 39 9.75 12.66 -7.04
N PHE A 40 10.13 12.79 -5.77
CA PHE A 40 11.47 12.45 -5.29
C PHE A 40 11.80 10.97 -5.46
N ALA A 41 10.87 10.09 -5.08
CA ALA A 41 11.04 8.65 -5.11
C ALA A 41 10.74 8.03 -6.49
N LYS A 42 10.26 8.83 -7.44
CA LYS A 42 9.84 8.44 -8.81
C LYS A 42 8.68 7.45 -8.88
N ILE A 43 7.81 7.47 -7.86
CA ILE A 43 6.69 6.56 -7.70
C ILE A 43 5.68 6.71 -8.85
N ARG A 44 5.38 5.60 -9.53
CA ARG A 44 4.53 5.50 -10.73
C ARG A 44 3.12 5.00 -10.45
N TYR A 45 2.94 4.30 -9.33
CA TYR A 45 1.61 3.84 -8.92
C TYR A 45 0.88 4.94 -8.12
N PRO A 46 -0.46 4.96 -8.14
CA PRO A 46 -1.22 5.96 -7.39
C PRO A 46 -0.94 5.96 -5.88
N LEU A 47 -0.86 7.16 -5.30
CA LEU A 47 -0.85 7.38 -3.85
C LEU A 47 -2.14 8.08 -3.43
N LEU A 48 -2.88 7.45 -2.51
CA LEU A 48 -4.10 8.02 -1.95
C LEU A 48 -3.74 9.16 -1.00
N ASN A 49 -4.08 10.39 -1.39
CA ASN A 49 -3.92 11.57 -0.54
C ASN A 49 -5.24 11.98 0.13
N GLY A 50 -5.13 12.53 1.34
CA GLY A 50 -6.27 13.00 2.13
C GLY A 50 -6.74 14.42 1.82
N GLY A 51 -6.20 15.05 0.76
CA GLY A 51 -6.40 16.46 0.47
C GLY A 51 -5.42 17.38 1.22
N THR A 52 -5.92 18.52 1.69
CA THR A 52 -5.10 19.54 2.40
C THR A 52 -4.72 19.11 3.82
N ASP A 53 -5.44 18.16 4.40
CA ASP A 53 -5.15 17.56 5.70
C ASP A 53 -5.14 16.02 5.63
N VAL A 54 -5.02 15.36 6.78
CA VAL A 54 -4.90 13.90 6.91
C VAL A 54 -6.21 13.22 7.31
N THR A 55 -7.28 13.97 7.54
CA THR A 55 -8.54 13.47 8.11
C THR A 55 -9.15 12.37 7.23
N ALA A 56 -9.18 12.58 5.92
CA ALA A 56 -9.74 11.62 4.98
C ALA A 56 -8.95 10.31 4.94
N VAL A 57 -7.61 10.36 4.91
CA VAL A 57 -6.78 9.15 4.93
C VAL A 57 -6.83 8.45 6.29
N HIS A 58 -6.92 9.19 7.40
CA HIS A 58 -7.13 8.59 8.72
C HIS A 58 -8.47 7.87 8.82
N LYS A 59 -9.55 8.43 8.25
CA LYS A 59 -10.86 7.76 8.18
C LYS A 59 -10.77 6.44 7.41
N VAL A 60 -10.06 6.43 6.27
CA VAL A 60 -9.79 5.19 5.52
C VAL A 60 -9.01 4.19 6.36
N MET A 61 -7.91 4.60 6.99
CA MET A 61 -7.10 3.72 7.82
C MET A 61 -7.88 3.13 9.00
N ARG A 62 -8.75 3.91 9.64
CA ARG A 62 -9.66 3.44 10.70
C ARG A 62 -10.69 2.44 10.18
N ALA A 63 -11.28 2.70 9.01
CA ALA A 63 -12.23 1.78 8.38
C ALA A 63 -11.58 0.43 8.04
N TYR A 64 -10.30 0.44 7.66
CA TYR A 64 -9.53 -0.78 7.46
C TYR A 64 -8.96 -1.36 8.77
N GLY A 65 -9.11 -0.72 9.94
CA GLY A 65 -8.56 -1.22 11.22
C GLY A 65 -7.03 -1.11 11.35
N VAL A 66 -6.38 -0.33 10.48
CA VAL A 66 -4.91 -0.22 10.39
C VAL A 66 -4.36 1.08 10.96
N PHE A 67 -5.18 1.94 11.56
CA PHE A 67 -4.72 3.19 12.15
C PHE A 67 -4.15 2.97 13.57
N ASP A 68 -2.98 3.53 13.84
CA ASP A 68 -2.38 3.63 15.18
C ASP A 68 -2.78 4.98 15.79
N GLU A 69 -3.76 4.97 16.69
CA GLU A 69 -4.30 6.18 17.33
C GLU A 69 -3.25 6.91 18.19
N ALA A 70 -2.30 6.18 18.79
CA ALA A 70 -1.29 6.78 19.65
C ALA A 70 -0.20 7.49 18.85
N ARG A 71 0.16 6.92 17.69
CA ARG A 71 1.22 7.46 16.83
C ARG A 71 0.71 8.30 15.66
N LEU A 72 -0.59 8.28 15.39
CA LEU A 72 -1.25 8.96 14.27
C LEU A 72 -0.71 8.53 12.90
N VAL A 73 -0.36 7.25 12.75
CA VAL A 73 0.17 6.65 11.52
C VAL A 73 -0.57 5.36 11.16
N ALA A 74 -0.43 4.92 9.91
CA ALA A 74 -0.84 3.57 9.55
C ALA A 74 0.13 2.53 10.13
N LYS A 75 -0.42 1.45 10.68
CA LYS A 75 0.28 0.18 10.82
C LYS A 75 0.59 -0.35 9.42
N ARG A 76 1.82 -0.81 9.20
CA ARG A 76 2.24 -1.42 7.94
C ARG A 76 1.31 -2.60 7.67
N SER A 77 0.62 -2.54 6.55
CA SER A 77 -0.41 -3.50 6.21
C SER A 77 -0.45 -3.73 4.71
N TYR A 78 -0.84 -4.93 4.31
CA TYR A 78 -1.01 -5.34 2.92
C TYR A 78 -2.42 -5.88 2.75
N VAL A 79 -3.16 -5.29 1.82
CA VAL A 79 -4.56 -5.64 1.57
C VAL A 79 -4.74 -5.90 0.09
N ILE A 80 -5.31 -7.06 -0.27
CA ILE A 80 -5.67 -7.37 -1.65
C ILE A 80 -7.19 -7.40 -1.74
N VAL A 81 -7.72 -6.48 -2.52
CA VAL A 81 -9.15 -6.34 -2.80
C VAL A 81 -9.41 -7.00 -4.16
N TYR A 82 -10.26 -8.03 -4.16
CA TYR A 82 -10.69 -8.70 -5.37
C TYR A 82 -11.61 -7.81 -6.21
N LYS A 83 -11.77 -8.14 -7.49
CA LYS A 83 -12.54 -7.37 -8.47
C LYS A 83 -13.98 -7.05 -8.07
N ALA A 84 -14.61 -7.92 -7.26
CA ALA A 84 -15.94 -7.71 -6.72
C ALA A 84 -15.98 -6.77 -5.49
N GLY A 85 -14.87 -6.10 -5.14
CA GLY A 85 -14.74 -5.25 -3.95
C GLY A 85 -14.55 -6.04 -2.65
N ILE A 86 -14.22 -7.33 -2.72
CA ILE A 86 -14.10 -8.23 -1.56
C ILE A 86 -12.64 -8.32 -1.13
N ILE A 87 -12.35 -8.09 0.15
CA ILE A 87 -11.01 -8.34 0.71
C ILE A 87 -10.75 -9.85 0.74
N ARG A 88 -9.72 -10.30 0.02
CA ARG A 88 -9.31 -11.73 -0.04
C ARG A 88 -7.97 -11.98 0.63
N TYR A 89 -7.22 -10.93 0.94
CA TYR A 89 -6.00 -11.00 1.73
C TYR A 89 -5.87 -9.73 2.56
N TYR A 90 -5.52 -9.90 3.83
CA TYR A 90 -5.38 -8.82 4.79
C TYR A 90 -4.30 -9.22 5.81
N ASP A 91 -3.13 -8.61 5.73
CA ASP A 91 -1.99 -8.87 6.62
C ASP A 91 -1.54 -7.55 7.25
N VAL A 92 -1.71 -7.45 8.58
CA VAL A 92 -1.22 -6.33 9.39
C VAL A 92 0.08 -6.76 10.04
N ARG A 93 1.13 -6.02 9.73
CA ARG A 93 2.48 -6.34 10.20
C ARG A 93 2.67 -5.92 11.66
N PRO A 94 3.48 -6.65 12.44
CA PRO A 94 3.67 -6.35 13.85
C PRO A 94 4.42 -5.04 14.08
N THR A 95 5.27 -4.61 13.15
CA THR A 95 5.97 -3.32 13.22
C THR A 95 6.06 -2.64 11.85
N ASN A 96 6.40 -1.34 11.86
CA ASN A 96 6.67 -0.56 10.65
C ASN A 96 8.15 -0.61 10.21
N THR A 97 8.96 -1.51 10.77
CA THR A 97 10.40 -1.62 10.45
C THR A 97 10.65 -2.45 9.19
N GLU A 98 11.88 -2.38 8.65
CA GLU A 98 12.27 -3.08 7.39
C GLU A 98 12.08 -4.61 7.47
N LYS A 99 12.27 -5.22 8.65
CA LYS A 99 12.13 -6.68 8.86
C LYS A 99 10.71 -7.21 8.58
N ASP A 100 9.73 -6.31 8.62
CA ASP A 100 8.32 -6.61 8.48
C ASP A 100 7.78 -6.31 7.09
N LEU A 101 8.66 -6.01 6.14
CA LEU A 101 8.31 -5.88 4.73
C LEU A 101 8.06 -7.25 4.10
N LEU A 102 6.96 -7.35 3.36
CA LEU A 102 6.77 -8.46 2.43
C LEU A 102 7.57 -8.19 1.16
N THR A 103 8.14 -9.24 0.59
CA THR A 103 8.78 -9.17 -0.72
C THR A 103 7.71 -9.03 -1.82
N THR A 104 8.11 -8.49 -2.96
CA THR A 104 7.24 -8.43 -4.14
C THR A 104 6.72 -9.81 -4.55
N GLU A 105 7.57 -10.84 -4.49
CA GLU A 105 7.21 -12.21 -4.84
C GLU A 105 6.13 -12.78 -3.93
N GLN A 106 6.23 -12.52 -2.61
CA GLN A 106 5.21 -12.94 -1.65
C GLN A 106 3.84 -12.34 -2.01
N LEU A 107 3.80 -11.04 -2.34
CA LEU A 107 2.57 -10.37 -2.73
C LEU A 107 2.05 -10.83 -4.09
N LEU A 108 2.90 -10.97 -5.10
CA LEU A 108 2.51 -11.46 -6.43
C LEU A 108 1.94 -12.88 -6.35
N ASN A 109 2.52 -13.75 -5.53
CA ASN A 109 1.99 -15.10 -5.31
C ASN A 109 0.60 -15.05 -4.66
N ALA A 110 0.35 -14.14 -3.73
CA ALA A 110 -0.99 -13.95 -3.15
C ALA A 110 -1.99 -13.43 -4.20
N VAL A 111 -1.60 -12.44 -5.01
CA VAL A 111 -2.41 -11.91 -6.11
C VAL A 111 -2.78 -13.00 -7.12
N LYS A 112 -1.80 -13.80 -7.56
CA LYS A 112 -2.01 -14.90 -8.50
C LYS A 112 -3.02 -15.92 -7.99
N LYS A 113 -2.87 -16.37 -6.74
CA LYS A 113 -3.81 -17.30 -6.11
C LYS A 113 -5.23 -16.75 -6.11
N ILE A 114 -5.39 -15.48 -5.70
CA ILE A 114 -6.69 -14.80 -5.66
C ILE A 114 -7.31 -14.66 -7.06
N ASN A 115 -6.50 -14.31 -8.06
CA ASN A 115 -6.98 -14.14 -9.44
C ASN A 115 -7.32 -15.46 -10.14
N GLN A 116 -6.67 -16.57 -9.75
CA GLN A 116 -6.96 -17.91 -10.26
C GLN A 116 -8.22 -18.54 -9.65
N GLY A 117 -8.87 -17.88 -8.69
CA GLY A 117 -10.17 -18.31 -8.17
C GLY A 117 -10.13 -19.51 -7.24
N THR A 118 -9.01 -19.70 -6.52
CA THR A 118 -8.92 -20.69 -5.42
C THR A 118 -9.23 -20.05 -4.07
#